data_AF-A0A6P1DBN6-F1
#
_entry.id   AF-A0A6P1DBN6-F1
#
_cell.length_a   1.000
_cell.length_b   1.000
_cell.length_c   1.000
_cell.angle_alpha   90.00
_cell.angle_beta   90.00
_cell.angle_gamma   90.00
#
_symmetry.space_group_name_H-M   'P 1'
#
loop_
_entity.id
_entity.type
_entity.pdbx_description
1 polymer ?
#
loop_
_entity_poly.entity_id
_entity_poly.type
_entity_poly.pdbx_seq_one_letter_code
_entity_poly.pdbx_strand_id
1 'polypeptide(L)'
;YSGGGIATTWAAQVQPSYAPELNVAGMAVGAPVPDFAAAIRNGNGAPVAGLVAVGVVALQQDSPEFAALLDRVVTDEGQRLLAGAAASCTPQNLVSFPLRNFDTLLTEPLQQVMSAPTTQRLLAERALGATAPTAPLYVYNAIDDELSTITSTDQLIDRYCAAGTSVTYRRDIVPSVVSPHTFEWGLGAPAAFAWLKDRAAGQPQSGCDIQTVTTPVTPGALNALGPDFIGGLLAAMLGHR
;
A
#
# COMPACT_ATOMS: atom_id res chain seq x y z
N TYR A 1 -3.87 -4.29 -4.37
CA TYR A 1 -2.41 -4.15 -4.24
C TYR A 1 -2.06 -2.73 -3.84
N SER A 2 -1.01 -2.50 -3.02
CA SER A 2 -0.52 -1.17 -2.61
C SER A 2 -1.64 -0.32 -1.98
N GLY A 3 -1.98 0.86 -2.53
CA GLY A 3 -3.14 1.66 -2.11
C GLY A 3 -4.46 0.87 -2.05
N GLY A 4 -4.68 -0.06 -2.99
CA GLY A 4 -5.81 -0.98 -2.94
C GLY A 4 -5.65 -2.06 -1.85
N GLY A 5 -4.41 -2.43 -1.49
CA GLY A 5 -4.13 -3.30 -0.34
C GLY A 5 -4.52 -2.65 0.99
N ILE A 6 -4.25 -1.35 1.15
CA ILE A 6 -4.73 -0.55 2.29
C ILE A 6 -6.27 -0.62 2.36
N ALA A 7 -6.94 -0.29 1.24
CA ALA A 7 -8.40 -0.27 1.17
C ALA A 7 -9.02 -1.65 1.46
N THR A 8 -8.51 -2.72 0.85
CA THR A 8 -8.99 -4.09 1.11
C THR A 8 -8.76 -4.50 2.55
N THR A 9 -7.62 -4.13 3.16
CA THR A 9 -7.36 -4.47 4.56
C THR A 9 -8.30 -3.72 5.48
N TRP A 10 -8.53 -2.41 5.26
CA TRP A 10 -9.53 -1.66 6.01
C TRP A 10 -10.92 -2.29 5.89
N ALA A 11 -11.35 -2.63 4.68
CA ALA A 11 -12.62 -3.33 4.44
C ALA A 11 -12.71 -4.64 5.24
N ALA A 12 -11.63 -5.45 5.24
CA ALA A 12 -11.56 -6.69 6.01
C ALA A 12 -11.73 -6.48 7.52
N GLN A 13 -11.14 -5.41 8.07
CA GLN A 13 -11.21 -5.11 9.50
C GLN A 13 -12.59 -4.61 9.93
N VAL A 14 -13.23 -3.76 9.11
CA VAL A 14 -14.50 -3.14 9.48
C VAL A 14 -15.71 -4.00 9.13
N GLN A 15 -15.61 -4.87 8.12
CA GLN A 15 -16.72 -5.70 7.65
C GLN A 15 -17.51 -6.39 8.77
N PRO A 16 -16.90 -7.01 9.81
CA PRO A 16 -17.65 -7.69 10.87
C PRO A 16 -18.62 -6.79 11.65
N SER A 17 -18.36 -5.47 11.67
CA SER A 17 -19.18 -4.49 12.41
C SER A 17 -19.99 -3.57 11.50
N TYR A 18 -19.44 -3.21 10.33
CA TYR A 18 -20.03 -2.25 9.41
C TYR A 18 -20.99 -2.90 8.40
N ALA A 19 -20.69 -4.11 7.93
CA ALA A 19 -21.49 -4.84 6.95
C ALA A 19 -21.50 -6.36 7.25
N PRO A 20 -21.97 -6.77 8.45
CA PRO A 20 -21.94 -8.17 8.89
C PRO A 20 -22.79 -9.11 8.03
N GLU A 21 -23.74 -8.58 7.25
CA GLU A 21 -24.59 -9.33 6.34
C GLU A 21 -23.87 -9.83 5.09
N LEU A 22 -22.69 -9.29 4.78
CA LEU A 22 -21.90 -9.72 3.63
C LEU A 22 -21.21 -11.06 3.91
N ASN A 23 -21.57 -12.09 3.16
CA ASN A 23 -20.89 -13.39 3.19
C ASN A 23 -19.59 -13.34 2.37
N VAL A 24 -18.50 -12.85 2.99
CA VAL A 24 -17.19 -12.75 2.34
C VAL A 24 -16.46 -14.10 2.40
N ALA A 25 -16.33 -14.78 1.27
CA ALA A 25 -15.61 -16.06 1.16
C ALA A 25 -14.10 -15.94 1.38
N GLY A 26 -13.52 -14.76 1.13
CA GLY A 26 -12.12 -14.42 1.38
C GLY A 26 -11.71 -13.12 0.71
N MET A 27 -10.60 -12.54 1.16
CA MET A 27 -10.04 -11.31 0.58
C MET A 27 -8.55 -11.50 0.25
N ALA A 28 -8.13 -11.02 -0.92
CA ALA A 28 -6.73 -11.01 -1.31
C ALA A 28 -6.15 -9.59 -1.20
N VAL A 29 -5.02 -9.49 -0.50
CA VAL A 29 -4.35 -8.24 -0.16
C VAL A 29 -2.91 -8.36 -0.63
N GLY A 30 -2.47 -7.40 -1.44
CA GLY A 30 -1.07 -7.29 -1.82
C GLY A 30 -0.51 -5.97 -1.33
N ALA A 31 0.64 -6.02 -0.66
CA ALA A 31 1.30 -4.86 -0.04
C ALA A 31 0.35 -3.97 0.78
N PRO A 32 -0.09 -4.41 1.99
CA PRO A 32 -1.11 -3.71 2.78
C PRO A 32 -0.72 -2.34 3.32
N VAL A 33 0.58 -2.02 3.39
CA VAL A 33 1.12 -0.77 3.98
C VAL A 33 0.55 -0.49 5.40
N PRO A 34 0.83 -1.34 6.40
CA PRO A 34 0.24 -1.21 7.75
C PRO A 34 0.72 0.01 8.54
N ASP A 35 1.95 0.46 8.27
CA ASP A 35 2.58 1.62 8.91
C ASP A 35 2.84 2.71 7.86
N PHE A 36 1.90 3.66 7.77
CA PHE A 36 2.02 4.82 6.89
C PHE A 36 3.23 5.71 7.23
N ALA A 37 3.63 5.78 8.50
CA ALA A 37 4.77 6.59 8.89
C ALA A 37 6.07 5.99 8.34
N ALA A 38 6.22 4.66 8.42
CA ALA A 38 7.34 3.95 7.81
C ALA A 38 7.34 4.11 6.29
N ALA A 39 6.18 4.00 5.64
CA ALA A 39 6.05 4.19 4.20
C ALA A 39 6.49 5.59 3.74
N ILE A 40 6.10 6.65 4.47
CA ILE A 40 6.53 8.02 4.18
C ILE A 40 8.05 8.17 4.34
N ARG A 41 8.63 7.67 5.44
CA ARG A 41 10.08 7.77 5.69
C ARG A 41 10.90 7.06 4.62
N ASN A 42 10.51 5.83 4.28
CA ASN A 42 11.27 5.01 3.34
C ASN A 42 11.04 5.40 1.89
N GLY A 43 9.83 5.88 1.55
CA GLY A 43 9.52 6.39 0.23
C GLY A 43 10.18 7.75 -0.05
N ASN A 44 10.58 8.50 0.98
CA ASN A 44 11.26 9.77 0.83
C ASN A 44 12.65 9.58 0.19
N GLY A 45 12.91 10.25 -0.93
CA GLY A 45 14.16 10.09 -1.68
C GLY A 45 14.26 8.77 -2.47
N ALA A 46 13.24 7.92 -2.44
CA ALA A 46 13.19 6.69 -3.22
C ALA A 46 12.59 6.90 -4.63
N PRO A 47 12.75 5.95 -5.57
CA PRO A 47 12.08 6.02 -6.87
C PRO A 47 10.56 6.19 -6.79
N VAL A 48 9.95 5.74 -5.68
CA VAL A 48 8.52 5.81 -5.40
C VAL A 48 8.09 7.08 -4.65
N ALA A 49 8.95 8.10 -4.52
CA ALA A 49 8.64 9.33 -3.75
C ALA A 49 7.37 10.08 -4.24
N GLY A 50 6.90 9.84 -5.47
CA GLY A 50 5.59 10.31 -5.92
C GLY A 50 4.41 9.76 -5.10
N LEU A 51 4.52 8.56 -4.54
CA LEU A 51 3.52 8.00 -3.64
C LEU A 51 3.54 8.68 -2.26
N VAL A 52 4.70 9.19 -1.83
CA VAL A 52 4.78 10.05 -0.63
C VAL A 52 4.03 11.35 -0.86
N ALA A 53 4.17 11.96 -2.05
CA ALA A 53 3.42 13.17 -2.41
C ALA A 53 1.90 12.94 -2.31
N VAL A 54 1.43 11.82 -2.86
CA VAL A 54 0.01 11.41 -2.77
C VAL A 54 -0.43 11.27 -1.31
N GLY A 55 0.38 10.63 -0.45
CA GLY A 55 0.08 10.49 0.97
C GLY A 55 0.00 11.82 1.71
N VAL A 56 0.96 12.74 1.48
CA VAL A 56 0.98 14.07 2.10
C VAL A 56 -0.23 14.90 1.65
N VAL A 57 -0.56 14.90 0.36
CA VAL A 57 -1.74 15.58 -0.18
C VAL A 57 -3.02 14.99 0.40
N ALA A 58 -3.12 13.67 0.54
CA ALA A 58 -4.30 13.04 1.15
C ALA A 58 -4.49 13.48 2.61
N LEU A 59 -3.40 13.55 3.40
CA LEU A 59 -3.46 14.06 4.77
C LEU A 59 -3.85 15.55 4.82
N GLN A 60 -3.36 16.36 3.87
CA GLN A 60 -3.73 17.77 3.74
C GLN A 60 -5.21 17.95 3.43
N GLN A 61 -5.76 17.14 2.52
CA GLN A 61 -7.17 17.21 2.13
C GLN A 61 -8.12 16.73 3.23
N ASP A 62 -7.70 15.73 4.01
CA ASP A 62 -8.56 15.07 5.01
C ASP A 62 -8.45 15.67 6.42
N SER A 63 -7.50 16.60 6.65
CA SER A 63 -7.32 17.23 7.95
C SER A 63 -6.95 18.72 7.84
N PRO A 64 -7.87 19.64 8.20
CA PRO A 64 -7.58 21.06 8.26
C PRO A 64 -6.44 21.42 9.23
N GLU A 65 -6.28 20.65 10.31
CA GLU A 65 -5.18 20.83 11.26
C GLU A 65 -3.83 20.50 10.64
N PHE A 66 -3.75 19.41 9.87
CA PHE A 66 -2.53 19.06 9.14
C PHE A 66 -2.28 20.02 7.99
N ALA A 67 -3.32 20.46 7.28
CA ALA A 67 -3.19 21.49 6.24
C ALA A 67 -2.59 22.77 6.82
N ALA A 68 -3.12 23.28 7.94
CA ALA A 68 -2.57 24.45 8.61
C ALA A 68 -1.13 24.22 9.11
N LEU A 69 -0.78 22.99 9.52
CA LEU A 69 0.60 22.64 9.89
C LEU A 69 1.53 22.68 8.68
N LEU A 70 1.14 22.03 7.58
CA LEU A 70 1.89 21.97 6.34
C LEU A 70 2.08 23.37 5.72
N ASP A 71 1.05 24.20 5.71
CA ASP A 71 1.10 25.57 5.16
C ASP A 71 2.13 26.46 5.87
N ARG A 72 2.46 26.19 7.14
CA ARG A 72 3.51 26.93 7.88
C ARG A 72 4.92 26.51 7.52
N VAL A 73 5.08 25.25 7.09
CA VAL A 73 6.39 24.61 6.93
C VAL A 73 6.71 24.26 5.48
N VAL A 74 5.77 24.37 4.54
CA VAL A 74 6.00 24.09 3.14
C VAL A 74 6.68 25.28 2.45
N THR A 75 7.65 25.03 1.57
CA THR A 75 8.27 26.08 0.75
C THR A 75 7.37 26.43 -0.44
N ASP A 76 7.61 27.55 -1.12
CA ASP A 76 6.90 27.92 -2.35
C ASP A 76 7.05 26.84 -3.46
N GLU A 77 8.21 26.19 -3.54
CA GLU A 77 8.40 25.04 -4.43
C GLU A 77 7.58 23.84 -3.97
N GLY A 78 7.62 23.50 -2.68
CA GLY A 78 6.82 22.43 -2.09
C GLY A 78 5.33 22.62 -2.35
N GLN A 79 4.81 23.84 -2.16
CA GLN A 79 3.41 24.16 -2.40
C GLN A 79 3.02 23.94 -3.87
N ARG A 80 3.84 24.39 -4.82
CA ARG A 80 3.60 24.17 -6.26
C ARG A 80 3.62 22.70 -6.62
N LEU A 81 4.60 21.94 -6.11
CA LEU A 81 4.72 20.51 -6.39
C LEU A 81 3.56 19.72 -5.79
N LEU A 82 3.19 19.97 -4.53
CA LEU A 82 2.07 19.29 -3.88
C LEU A 82 0.72 19.63 -4.54
N ALA A 83 0.52 20.88 -4.98
CA ALA A 83 -0.63 21.26 -5.78
C ALA A 83 -0.67 20.49 -7.13
N GLY A 84 0.49 20.35 -7.79
CA GLY A 84 0.63 19.52 -8.99
C GLY A 84 0.31 18.05 -8.72
N ALA A 85 0.74 17.52 -7.57
CA ALA A 85 0.49 16.14 -7.18
C ALA A 85 -1.00 15.87 -6.94
N ALA A 86 -1.70 16.82 -6.31
CA ALA A 86 -3.15 16.77 -6.09
C ALA A 86 -3.95 16.78 -7.41
N ALA A 87 -3.40 17.39 -8.46
CA ALA A 87 -4.02 17.48 -9.78
C ALA A 87 -3.64 16.31 -10.72
N SER A 88 -2.80 15.39 -10.25
CA SER A 88 -2.19 14.33 -11.08
C SER A 88 -2.63 12.93 -10.64
N CYS A 89 -2.73 11.99 -11.58
CA CYS A 89 -2.94 10.59 -11.24
C CYS A 89 -1.62 9.93 -10.79
N THR A 90 -1.72 8.74 -10.17
CA THR A 90 -0.56 8.02 -9.60
C THR A 90 0.63 7.84 -10.55
N PRO A 91 0.45 7.44 -11.83
CA PRO A 91 1.58 7.28 -12.73
C PRO A 91 2.31 8.61 -13.01
N GLN A 92 1.57 9.72 -13.17
CA GLN A 92 2.14 11.06 -13.34
C GLN A 92 2.92 11.48 -12.09
N ASN A 93 2.42 11.17 -10.90
CA ASN A 93 3.12 11.43 -9.65
C ASN A 93 4.43 10.63 -9.54
N LEU A 94 4.44 9.36 -9.94
CA LEU A 94 5.67 8.55 -9.97
C LEU A 94 6.73 9.14 -10.92
N VAL A 95 6.31 9.71 -12.05
CA VAL A 95 7.22 10.35 -13.02
C VAL A 95 7.68 11.75 -12.57
N SER A 96 6.85 12.49 -11.81
CA SER A 96 7.14 13.88 -11.44
C SER A 96 8.00 14.02 -10.19
N PHE A 97 8.07 12.98 -9.36
CA PHE A 97 8.78 12.99 -8.07
C PHE A 97 9.92 11.96 -7.91
N PRO A 98 10.53 11.36 -8.96
CA PRO A 98 11.50 10.29 -8.76
C PRO A 98 12.68 10.79 -7.91
N LEU A 99 13.01 10.04 -6.84
CA LEU A 99 14.11 10.34 -5.91
C LEU A 99 13.97 11.69 -5.18
N ARG A 100 12.79 12.32 -5.20
CA ARG A 100 12.57 13.60 -4.53
C ARG A 100 12.69 13.44 -3.02
N ASN A 101 13.52 14.29 -2.42
CA ASN A 101 13.61 14.42 -0.97
C ASN A 101 12.66 15.53 -0.48
N PHE A 102 11.66 15.17 0.32
CA PHE A 102 10.68 16.06 0.91
C PHE A 102 11.29 17.05 1.91
N ASP A 103 12.46 16.77 2.49
CA ASP A 103 13.20 17.75 3.29
C ASP A 103 13.56 19.02 2.47
N THR A 104 13.60 18.92 1.13
CA THR A 104 13.83 20.09 0.25
C THR A 104 12.55 20.90 -0.03
N LEU A 105 11.37 20.32 0.27
CA LEU A 105 10.07 20.93 0.04
C LEU A 105 9.50 21.60 1.31
N LEU A 106 10.22 21.49 2.40
CA LEU A 106 9.84 21.96 3.72
C LEU A 106 10.92 22.92 4.26
N THR A 107 10.53 23.86 5.11
CA THR A 107 11.41 24.77 5.86
C THR A 107 11.92 24.12 7.15
N GLU A 108 11.34 22.98 7.53
CA GLU A 108 11.73 22.15 8.67
C GLU A 108 11.97 20.70 8.20
N PRO A 109 12.80 19.90 8.91
CA PRO A 109 13.00 18.50 8.55
C PRO A 109 11.67 17.72 8.50
N LEU A 110 11.51 16.81 7.53
CA LEU A 110 10.34 15.95 7.39
C LEU A 110 10.07 15.18 8.69
N GLN A 111 11.13 14.72 9.36
CA GLN A 111 11.00 14.01 10.63
C GLN A 111 10.35 14.87 11.73
N GLN A 112 10.56 16.20 11.72
CA GLN A 112 9.91 17.12 12.67
C GLN A 112 8.41 17.24 12.38
N VAL A 113 8.04 17.40 11.10
CA VAL A 113 6.64 17.40 10.65
C VAL A 113 5.94 16.10 11.01
N MET A 114 6.62 14.96 10.81
CA MET A 114 6.13 13.64 11.16
C MET A 114 5.97 13.40 12.67
N SER A 115 6.81 14.04 13.48
CA SER A 115 6.79 13.90 14.94
C SER A 115 5.80 14.86 15.61
N ALA A 116 5.20 15.78 14.85
CA ALA A 116 4.17 16.66 15.37
C ALA A 116 2.96 15.85 15.89
N PRO A 117 2.37 16.19 17.05
CA PRO A 117 1.25 15.44 17.62
C PRO A 117 0.07 15.27 16.66
N THR A 118 -0.25 16.30 15.88
CA THR A 118 -1.28 16.24 14.83
C THR A 118 -0.98 15.16 13.79
N THR A 119 0.26 15.12 13.28
CA THR A 119 0.67 14.15 12.28
C THR A 119 0.68 12.73 12.84
N GLN A 120 1.25 12.53 14.04
CA GLN A 120 1.28 11.21 14.68
C GLN A 120 -0.12 10.65 14.93
N ARG A 121 -1.05 11.51 15.40
CA ARG A 121 -2.45 11.13 15.60
C ARG A 121 -3.10 10.68 14.29
N LEU A 122 -2.97 11.48 13.22
CA LEU A 122 -3.56 11.14 11.91
C LEU A 122 -2.97 9.85 11.32
N LEU A 123 -1.66 9.63 11.47
CA LEU A 123 -1.01 8.41 11.02
C LEU A 123 -1.48 7.20 11.84
N ALA A 124 -1.65 7.35 13.15
CA ALA A 124 -2.16 6.29 14.03
C ALA A 124 -3.62 5.93 13.73
N GLU A 125 -4.48 6.92 13.44
CA GLU A 125 -5.87 6.71 13.03
C GLU A 125 -6.00 5.90 11.71
N ARG A 126 -4.97 5.94 10.86
CA ARG A 126 -4.93 5.25 9.56
C ARG A 126 -4.17 3.92 9.60
N ALA A 127 -3.53 3.60 10.72
CA ALA A 127 -2.76 2.38 10.88
C ALA A 127 -3.65 1.13 10.83
N LEU A 128 -3.10 0.03 10.32
CA LEU A 128 -3.80 -1.24 10.21
C LEU A 128 -3.51 -2.16 11.41
N GLY A 129 -4.43 -3.08 11.66
CA GLY A 129 -4.36 -4.14 12.66
C GLY A 129 -5.01 -3.83 14.00
N ALA A 130 -5.99 -2.90 14.03
CA ALA A 130 -6.77 -2.59 15.23
C ALA A 130 -7.90 -3.62 15.47
N THR A 131 -8.37 -4.27 14.42
CA THR A 131 -9.41 -5.30 14.50
C THR A 131 -9.04 -6.45 13.57
N ALA A 132 -9.18 -7.68 14.05
CA ALA A 132 -8.87 -8.85 13.24
C ALA A 132 -10.04 -9.17 12.30
N PRO A 133 -9.79 -9.39 11.00
CA PRO A 133 -10.84 -9.82 10.06
C PRO A 133 -11.41 -11.19 10.41
N THR A 134 -12.69 -11.41 10.14
CA THR A 134 -13.33 -12.73 10.29
C THR A 134 -13.23 -13.59 9.03
N ALA A 135 -13.23 -12.95 7.85
CA ALA A 135 -13.01 -13.62 6.58
C ALA A 135 -11.54 -14.05 6.44
N PRO A 136 -11.26 -15.19 5.75
CA PRO A 136 -9.89 -15.61 5.50
C PRO A 136 -9.19 -14.63 4.55
N LEU A 137 -7.88 -14.48 4.73
CA LEU A 137 -7.06 -13.58 3.92
C LEU A 137 -5.98 -14.34 3.14
N TYR A 138 -5.74 -13.88 1.92
CA TYR A 138 -4.48 -14.12 1.21
C TYR A 138 -3.68 -12.82 1.20
N VAL A 139 -2.46 -12.85 1.72
CA VAL A 139 -1.57 -11.69 1.74
C VAL A 139 -0.31 -12.02 0.96
N TYR A 140 0.15 -11.10 0.12
CA TYR A 140 1.45 -11.19 -0.54
C TYR A 140 2.21 -9.86 -0.44
N ASN A 141 3.51 -9.93 -0.23
CA ASN A 141 4.36 -8.77 0.01
C ASN A 141 5.82 -9.11 -0.32
N ALA A 142 6.52 -8.22 -1.04
CA ALA A 142 7.95 -8.38 -1.24
C ALA A 142 8.70 -8.21 0.09
N ILE A 143 9.77 -8.97 0.30
CA ILE A 143 10.58 -8.88 1.54
C ILE A 143 11.31 -7.53 1.64
N ASP A 144 11.77 -7.01 0.50
CA ASP A 144 12.49 -5.74 0.42
C ASP A 144 11.56 -4.56 0.04
N ASP A 145 10.25 -4.70 0.26
CA ASP A 145 9.27 -3.64 -0.03
C ASP A 145 9.55 -2.39 0.82
N GLU A 146 9.82 -1.29 0.14
CA GLU A 146 10.18 -0.03 0.76
C GLU A 146 8.98 0.69 1.41
N LEU A 147 7.75 0.48 0.93
CA LEU A 147 6.55 1.14 1.45
C LEU A 147 5.79 0.23 2.43
N SER A 148 5.43 -0.97 1.99
CA SER A 148 4.79 -2.01 2.79
C SER A 148 5.85 -2.85 3.48
N THR A 149 6.60 -2.25 4.40
CA THR A 149 7.78 -2.90 5.00
C THR A 149 7.43 -4.28 5.54
N ILE A 150 8.32 -5.25 5.30
CA ILE A 150 8.06 -6.63 5.68
C ILE A 150 7.84 -6.76 7.19
N THR A 151 8.57 -5.99 8.00
CA THR A 151 8.39 -5.96 9.46
C THR A 151 6.99 -5.49 9.86
N SER A 152 6.48 -4.41 9.27
CA SER A 152 5.12 -3.92 9.58
C SER A 152 4.03 -4.89 9.13
N THR A 153 4.26 -5.59 8.01
CA THR A 153 3.34 -6.60 7.48
C THR A 153 3.37 -7.86 8.33
N ASP A 154 4.55 -8.39 8.68
CA ASP A 154 4.72 -9.53 9.58
C ASP A 154 3.96 -9.27 10.91
N GLN A 155 4.14 -8.09 11.51
CA GLN A 155 3.43 -7.71 12.75
C GLN A 155 1.91 -7.60 12.59
N LEU A 156 1.41 -7.18 11.42
CA LEU A 156 -0.02 -7.16 11.13
C LEU A 156 -0.58 -8.59 11.05
N ILE A 157 0.12 -9.47 10.34
CA ILE A 157 -0.29 -10.86 10.13
C ILE A 157 -0.23 -11.64 11.44
N ASP A 158 0.81 -11.45 12.25
CA ASP A 158 0.91 -12.08 13.57
C ASP A 158 -0.27 -11.70 14.48
N ARG A 159 -0.68 -10.42 14.48
CA ARG A 159 -1.85 -9.94 15.21
C ARG A 159 -3.15 -10.63 14.74
N TYR A 160 -3.33 -10.74 13.42
CA TYR A 160 -4.50 -11.41 12.85
C TYR A 160 -4.52 -12.91 13.18
N CYS A 161 -3.38 -13.59 13.04
CA CYS A 161 -3.24 -15.01 13.39
C CYS A 161 -3.51 -15.27 14.88
N ALA A 162 -2.95 -14.44 15.77
CA ALA A 162 -3.17 -14.56 17.21
C ALA A 162 -4.64 -14.34 17.61
N ALA A 163 -5.38 -13.54 16.83
CA ALA A 163 -6.81 -13.29 17.02
C ALA A 163 -7.72 -14.32 16.31
N GLY A 164 -7.16 -15.30 15.59
CA GLY A 164 -7.90 -16.39 14.96
C GLY A 164 -8.30 -16.17 13.51
N THR A 165 -7.91 -15.05 12.87
CA THR A 165 -8.07 -14.89 11.42
C THR A 165 -7.24 -15.93 10.70
N SER A 166 -7.83 -16.63 9.72
CA SER A 166 -7.08 -17.56 8.88
C SER A 166 -6.36 -16.79 7.77
N VAL A 167 -5.04 -16.95 7.68
CA VAL A 167 -4.20 -16.18 6.76
C VAL A 167 -3.26 -17.07 5.96
N THR A 168 -3.31 -16.97 4.63
CA THR A 168 -2.23 -17.43 3.76
C THR A 168 -1.33 -16.24 3.47
N TYR A 169 -0.08 -16.26 3.93
CA TYR A 169 0.86 -15.15 3.71
C TYR A 169 2.07 -15.62 2.89
N ARG A 170 2.36 -14.89 1.80
CA ARG A 170 3.53 -15.09 0.94
C ARG A 170 4.45 -13.88 1.02
N ARG A 171 5.70 -14.15 1.39
CA ARG A 171 6.79 -13.18 1.49
C ARG A 171 7.68 -13.40 0.29
N ASP A 172 7.52 -12.58 -0.75
CA ASP A 172 8.15 -12.77 -2.04
C ASP A 172 9.58 -12.23 -2.05
N ILE A 173 10.51 -13.04 -2.57
CA ILE A 173 11.86 -12.61 -2.90
C ILE A 173 11.84 -12.05 -4.33
N VAL A 174 12.02 -10.75 -4.45
CA VAL A 174 11.90 -10.01 -5.72
C VAL A 174 13.26 -9.41 -6.09
N PRO A 175 13.69 -9.42 -7.37
CA PRO A 175 14.95 -8.81 -7.78
C PRO A 175 15.01 -7.31 -7.44
N SER A 176 16.01 -6.87 -6.68
CA SER A 176 16.18 -5.49 -6.19
C SER A 176 16.63 -4.48 -7.26
N VAL A 177 16.64 -4.85 -8.55
CA VAL A 177 17.06 -3.98 -9.66
C VAL A 177 16.03 -2.90 -10.01
N VAL A 178 14.81 -3.03 -9.49
CA VAL A 178 13.69 -2.08 -9.56
C VAL A 178 13.04 -1.98 -8.18
N SER A 179 12.21 -0.96 -7.94
CA SER A 179 11.41 -0.84 -6.72
C SER A 179 10.63 -2.16 -6.45
N PRO A 180 10.93 -2.89 -5.37
CA PRO A 180 10.23 -4.14 -5.07
C PRO A 180 8.72 -3.91 -4.90
N HIS A 181 8.33 -2.79 -4.27
CA HIS A 181 6.93 -2.42 -4.11
C HIS A 181 6.17 -2.34 -5.44
N THR A 182 6.77 -1.71 -6.46
CA THR A 182 6.08 -1.54 -7.76
C THR A 182 6.15 -2.78 -8.63
N PHE A 183 7.19 -3.61 -8.49
CA PHE A 183 7.33 -4.83 -9.27
C PHE A 183 6.40 -5.95 -8.79
N GLU A 184 6.22 -6.06 -7.48
CA GLU A 184 5.46 -7.15 -6.86
C GLU A 184 3.95 -7.11 -7.18
N TRP A 185 3.42 -5.97 -7.66
CA TRP A 185 1.99 -5.84 -8.00
C TRP A 185 1.46 -6.93 -8.93
N GLY A 186 2.29 -7.33 -9.91
CA GLY A 186 1.94 -8.33 -10.91
C GLY A 186 2.50 -9.72 -10.60
N LEU A 187 3.56 -9.81 -9.79
CA LEU A 187 4.25 -11.07 -9.54
C LEU A 187 3.41 -12.01 -8.66
N GLY A 188 2.93 -11.55 -7.51
CA GLY A 188 2.07 -12.33 -6.61
C GLY A 188 0.59 -12.41 -7.04
N ALA A 189 0.15 -11.61 -8.02
CA ALA A 189 -1.27 -11.55 -8.42
C ALA A 189 -1.87 -12.89 -8.89
N PRO A 190 -1.20 -13.71 -9.73
CA PRO A 190 -1.77 -14.98 -10.20
C PRO A 190 -2.10 -15.95 -9.05
N ALA A 191 -1.21 -16.05 -8.05
CA ALA A 191 -1.43 -16.90 -6.89
C ALA A 191 -2.58 -16.38 -6.02
N ALA A 192 -2.71 -15.05 -5.89
CA ALA A 192 -3.82 -14.42 -5.21
C ALA A 192 -5.17 -14.71 -5.88
N PHE A 193 -5.23 -14.64 -7.22
CA PHE A 193 -6.44 -14.98 -7.99
C PHE A 193 -6.78 -16.48 -7.91
N ALA A 194 -5.78 -17.36 -7.98
CA ALA A 194 -6.00 -18.80 -7.80
C ALA A 194 -6.59 -19.09 -6.42
N TRP A 195 -6.05 -18.46 -5.37
CA TRP A 195 -6.58 -18.60 -4.02
C TRP A 195 -8.00 -18.05 -3.89
N LEU A 196 -8.33 -16.91 -4.52
CA LEU A 196 -9.70 -16.37 -4.54
C LEU A 196 -10.68 -17.32 -5.24
N LYS A 197 -10.25 -17.96 -6.33
CA LYS A 197 -11.06 -18.96 -7.04
C LYS A 197 -11.39 -20.15 -6.14
N ASP A 198 -10.44 -20.63 -5.34
CA ASP A 198 -10.67 -21.71 -4.39
C ASP A 198 -11.70 -21.31 -3.33
N ARG A 199 -11.61 -20.07 -2.80
CA ARG A 199 -12.60 -19.54 -1.85
C ARG A 199 -13.99 -19.41 -2.47
N ALA A 200 -14.08 -18.91 -3.70
CA ALA A 200 -15.34 -18.82 -4.43
C ALA A 200 -15.96 -20.21 -4.72
N ALA A 201 -15.13 -21.26 -4.84
CA ALA A 201 -15.57 -22.65 -4.97
C ALA A 201 -15.90 -23.33 -3.64
N GLY A 202 -15.87 -22.61 -2.51
CA GLY A 202 -16.19 -23.14 -1.18
C GLY A 202 -15.10 -24.00 -0.56
N GLN A 203 -13.86 -23.96 -1.09
CA GLN A 203 -12.76 -24.69 -0.48
C GLN A 203 -12.41 -24.07 0.87
N PRO A 204 -12.34 -24.84 1.96
CA PRO A 204 -12.06 -24.32 3.29
C PRO A 204 -10.64 -23.73 3.38
N GLN A 205 -10.48 -22.72 4.23
CA GLN A 205 -9.18 -22.21 4.67
C GLN A 205 -9.21 -22.11 6.20
N SER A 206 -8.21 -22.67 6.86
CA SER A 206 -8.10 -22.63 8.33
C SER A 206 -6.67 -22.44 8.77
N GLY A 207 -6.48 -21.60 9.79
CA GLY A 207 -5.17 -21.35 10.39
C GLY A 207 -4.30 -20.42 9.55
N CYS A 208 -3.05 -20.27 10.00
CA CYS A 208 -2.07 -19.41 9.35
C CYS A 208 -0.97 -20.23 8.67
N ASP A 209 -0.74 -19.92 7.40
CA ASP A 209 0.30 -20.50 6.55
C ASP A 209 1.18 -19.38 5.99
N ILE A 210 2.35 -19.18 6.61
CA ILE A 210 3.28 -18.09 6.32
C ILE A 210 4.52 -18.67 5.68
N GLN A 211 4.83 -18.25 4.46
CA GLN A 211 5.96 -18.79 3.70
C GLN A 211 6.73 -17.68 2.99
N THR A 212 8.06 -17.77 3.04
CA THR A 212 8.92 -17.05 2.09
C THR A 212 9.03 -17.85 0.81
N VAL A 213 8.74 -17.22 -0.32
CA VAL A 213 8.69 -17.86 -1.63
C VAL A 213 9.49 -17.08 -2.66
N THR A 214 9.95 -17.78 -3.68
CA THR A 214 10.47 -17.16 -4.90
C THR A 214 9.41 -17.36 -5.98
N THR A 215 8.70 -16.30 -6.33
CA THR A 215 7.74 -16.37 -7.43
C THR A 215 8.50 -16.23 -8.75
N PRO A 216 8.52 -17.26 -9.61
CA PRO A 216 9.27 -17.19 -10.86
C PRO A 216 8.62 -16.17 -11.79
N VAL A 217 9.42 -15.20 -12.27
CA VAL A 217 9.01 -14.29 -13.33
C VAL A 217 8.91 -15.11 -14.62
N THR A 218 7.69 -15.56 -14.94
CA THR A 218 7.42 -16.30 -16.17
C THR A 218 6.58 -15.45 -17.13
N PRO A 219 6.73 -15.61 -18.45
CA PRO A 219 5.82 -14.98 -19.41
C PRO A 219 4.35 -15.32 -19.15
N GLY A 220 4.06 -16.52 -18.61
CA GLY A 220 2.71 -16.91 -18.20
C GLY A 220 2.15 -16.09 -17.04
N ALA A 221 2.97 -15.74 -16.05
CA ALA A 221 2.57 -14.87 -14.94
C ALA A 221 2.27 -13.44 -15.42
N LEU A 222 3.05 -12.92 -16.37
CA LEU A 222 2.79 -11.61 -17.00
C LEU A 222 1.53 -11.63 -17.88
N ASN A 223 1.29 -12.72 -18.61
CA ASN A 223 0.08 -12.87 -19.43
C ASN A 223 -1.21 -12.98 -18.58
N ALA A 224 -1.11 -13.46 -17.34
CA ALA A 224 -2.24 -13.52 -16.42
C ALA A 224 -2.74 -12.11 -15.99
N LEU A 225 -1.93 -11.06 -16.19
CA LEU A 225 -2.32 -9.67 -15.97
C LEU A 225 -3.21 -9.12 -17.10
N GLY A 226 -3.33 -9.85 -18.21
CA GLY A 226 -4.13 -9.49 -19.37
C GLY A 226 -3.36 -8.68 -20.42
N PRO A 227 -3.76 -8.76 -21.71
CA PRO A 227 -3.06 -8.09 -22.81
C PRO A 227 -3.13 -6.56 -22.74
N ASP A 228 -4.16 -6.01 -22.11
CA ASP A 228 -4.37 -4.55 -21.98
C ASP A 228 -3.66 -3.93 -20.79
N PHE A 229 -2.93 -4.72 -19.99
CA PHE A 229 -2.30 -4.23 -18.76
C PHE A 229 -1.20 -3.19 -19.02
N ILE A 230 -0.31 -3.48 -19.98
CA ILE A 230 0.75 -2.53 -20.40
C ILE A 230 0.13 -1.32 -21.11
N GLY A 231 -0.90 -1.54 -21.92
CA GLY A 231 -1.63 -0.47 -22.61
C GLY A 231 -2.38 0.47 -21.66
N GLY A 232 -3.03 -0.09 -20.64
CA GLY A 232 -3.71 0.64 -19.58
C GLY A 232 -2.74 1.40 -18.68
N LEU A 233 -1.57 0.84 -18.38
CA LEU A 233 -0.51 1.54 -17.66
C LEU A 233 0.02 2.74 -18.48
N LEU A 234 0.25 2.57 -19.77
CA LEU A 234 0.67 3.63 -20.69
C LEU A 234 -0.41 4.72 -20.86
N ALA A 235 -1.67 4.33 -21.04
CA ALA A 235 -2.79 5.28 -21.13
C ALA A 235 -2.95 6.07 -19.83
N ALA A 236 -2.82 5.42 -18.68
CA ALA A 236 -2.84 6.06 -17.37
C ALA A 236 -1.67 7.03 -17.18
N MET A 237 -0.46 6.72 -17.67
CA MET A 237 0.68 7.64 -17.69
C MET A 237 0.44 8.87 -18.58
N LEU A 238 -0.23 8.69 -19.72
CA LEU A 238 -0.53 9.76 -20.67
C LEU A 238 -1.78 10.59 -20.30
N GLY A 239 -2.52 10.19 -19.26
CA GLY A 239 -3.72 10.89 -18.82
C GLY A 239 -4.92 10.73 -19.76
N HIS A 240 -4.87 9.76 -20.67
CA HIS A 240 -6.01 9.41 -21.52
C HIS A 240 -6.93 8.48 -20.73
N ARG A 241 -8.17 8.95 -20.47
CA ARG A 241 -9.26 8.13 -19.93
C ARG A 241 -9.93 7.33 -21.03
#